data_AF-G5LWX0-F1
#
_entry.id   AF-G5LWX0-F1
#
_cell.length_a   1.000
_cell.length_b   1.000
_cell.length_c   1.000
_cell.angle_alpha   90.00
_cell.angle_beta   90.00
_cell.angle_gamma   90.00
#
_symmetry.space_group_name_H-M   'P 1'
#
loop_
_entity.id
_entity.type
_entity.pdbx_description
1 polymer ?
#
loop_
_entity_poly.entity_id
_entity_poly.type
_entity_poly.pdbx_seq_one_letter_code
_entity_poly.pdbx_strand_id
1 'polypeptide(L)'
;MQPETQSSALPAYRFSIAPMLDWTDRHCRYFLRLLSRQTLLYTEMVTTGAIIHGKGDYLAYSEEEHPVALQLGGSDPAQLAHCAKLAEARGYDEINLNVGCPSDRVQNGMFGACLMGNAQLVADCVKAMRDVVSIPVTVKTRIGIDDQDSYAFLCDFINTVSGQGECEMFIIHARKAWLSGLSPADTTDADPV
;
A
#
# COMPACT_ATOMS: atom_id res chain seq x y z
N MET A 1 11.38 -0.25 -41.34
CA MET A 1 11.74 -0.24 -39.90
C MET A 1 10.85 0.77 -39.23
N GLN A 2 9.77 0.31 -38.60
CA GLN A 2 9.01 1.13 -37.66
C GLN A 2 9.70 0.99 -36.29
N PRO A 3 9.77 2.07 -35.48
CA PRO A 3 10.32 1.96 -34.14
C PRO A 3 9.37 1.13 -33.27
N GLU A 4 9.89 0.08 -32.67
CA GLU A 4 9.19 -0.69 -31.64
C GLU A 4 8.96 0.22 -30.42
N THR A 5 7.69 0.44 -30.09
CA THR A 5 7.27 1.13 -28.87
C THR A 5 7.68 0.27 -27.67
N GLN A 6 8.69 0.69 -26.91
CA GLN A 6 9.13 -0.02 -25.72
C GLN A 6 8.12 0.11 -24.57
N SER A 7 7.60 -1.06 -24.19
CA SER A 7 7.28 -1.56 -22.84
C SER A 7 6.24 -0.81 -21.97
N SER A 8 5.01 -1.33 -21.93
CA SER A 8 4.06 -1.12 -20.81
C SER A 8 3.66 -2.43 -20.12
N ALA A 9 4.59 -3.40 -20.04
CA ALA A 9 4.36 -4.59 -19.24
C ALA A 9 4.66 -4.25 -17.78
N LEU A 10 3.61 -4.20 -16.94
CA LEU A 10 3.75 -4.17 -15.48
C LEU A 10 4.82 -5.20 -15.06
N PRO A 11 5.73 -4.89 -14.13
CA PRO A 11 6.75 -5.83 -13.71
C PRO A 11 6.11 -7.12 -13.21
N ALA A 12 6.83 -8.24 -13.33
CA ALA A 12 6.37 -9.58 -13.02
C ALA A 12 6.15 -9.82 -11.51
N TYR A 13 5.27 -9.06 -10.84
CA TYR A 13 4.89 -9.26 -9.44
C TYR A 13 3.82 -10.34 -9.29
N ARG A 14 4.05 -11.52 -9.89
CA ARG A 14 3.15 -12.67 -9.76
C ARG A 14 3.04 -13.17 -8.30
N PHE A 15 4.05 -12.87 -7.50
CA PHE A 15 4.14 -13.27 -6.10
C PHE A 15 4.85 -12.18 -5.28
N SER A 16 4.30 -11.86 -4.12
CA SER A 16 4.81 -10.85 -3.19
C SER A 16 4.71 -11.34 -1.75
N ILE A 17 5.61 -10.85 -0.89
CA ILE A 17 5.48 -11.02 0.57
C ILE A 17 4.70 -9.84 1.13
N ALA A 18 3.62 -10.13 1.85
CA ALA A 18 2.75 -9.10 2.40
C ALA A 18 3.50 -8.17 3.38
N PRO A 19 3.14 -6.88 3.45
CA PRO A 19 3.62 -5.96 4.47
C PRO A 19 3.07 -6.38 5.84
N MET A 20 3.95 -6.64 6.80
CA MET A 20 3.61 -7.13 8.14
C MET A 20 4.42 -6.37 9.19
N LEU A 21 3.74 -5.53 9.97
CA LEU A 21 4.34 -4.77 11.08
C LEU A 21 5.03 -5.70 12.08
N ASP A 22 6.21 -5.33 12.55
CA ASP A 22 7.14 -6.10 13.41
C ASP A 22 7.68 -7.39 12.78
N TRP A 23 7.42 -7.65 11.49
CA TRP A 23 7.90 -8.83 10.78
C TRP A 23 8.72 -8.50 9.55
N THR A 24 8.18 -7.72 8.61
CA THR A 24 8.87 -7.40 7.34
C THR A 24 9.80 -6.21 7.48
N ASP A 25 10.61 -6.19 8.54
CA ASP A 25 11.72 -5.23 8.68
C ASP A 25 12.82 -5.51 7.62
N ARG A 26 13.82 -4.64 7.54
CA ARG A 26 14.91 -4.81 6.55
C ARG A 26 15.69 -6.12 6.72
N HIS A 27 15.81 -6.63 7.95
CA HIS A 27 16.59 -7.84 8.25
C HIS A 27 15.84 -9.09 7.77
N CYS A 28 14.53 -9.15 8.03
CA CYS A 28 13.64 -10.17 7.52
C CYS A 28 13.56 -10.13 5.98
N ARG A 29 13.41 -8.94 5.39
CA ARG A 29 13.37 -8.80 3.92
C ARG A 29 14.67 -9.24 3.27
N TYR A 30 15.83 -8.92 3.86
CA TYR A 30 17.11 -9.46 3.41
C TYR A 30 17.13 -10.99 3.47
N PHE A 31 16.70 -11.60 4.58
CA PHE A 31 16.59 -13.04 4.70
C PHE A 31 15.67 -13.65 3.63
N LEU A 32 14.48 -13.07 3.40
CA LEU A 32 13.53 -13.53 2.38
C LEU A 32 14.11 -13.44 0.97
N ARG A 33 14.94 -12.42 0.69
CA ARG A 33 15.66 -12.30 -0.59
C ARG A 33 16.66 -13.44 -0.81
N LEU A 34 17.27 -13.99 0.24
CA LEU A 34 18.13 -15.17 0.13
C LEU A 34 17.35 -16.41 -0.32
N LEU A 35 16.04 -16.46 -0.04
CA LEU A 35 15.16 -17.56 -0.45
C LEU A 35 14.62 -17.38 -1.88
N SER A 36 14.36 -16.15 -2.30
CA SER A 36 13.83 -15.84 -3.64
C SER A 36 14.38 -14.54 -4.19
N ARG A 37 14.87 -14.59 -5.45
CA ARG A 37 15.38 -13.43 -6.19
C ARG A 37 14.30 -12.64 -6.94
N GLN A 38 13.08 -13.16 -7.03
CA GLN A 38 12.03 -12.61 -7.93
C GLN A 38 10.84 -12.02 -7.17
N THR A 39 10.67 -12.38 -5.90
CA THR A 39 9.52 -11.95 -5.11
C THR A 39 9.59 -10.45 -4.84
N LEU A 40 8.46 -9.75 -5.01
CA LEU A 40 8.30 -8.37 -4.53
C LEU A 40 8.23 -8.37 -3.00
N LEU A 41 9.10 -7.61 -2.36
CA LEU A 41 9.09 -7.44 -0.92
C LEU A 41 8.40 -6.12 -0.58
N TYR A 42 7.45 -6.15 0.35
CA TYR A 42 6.91 -4.92 0.93
C TYR A 42 7.60 -4.61 2.25
N THR A 43 7.85 -3.33 2.51
CA THR A 43 8.22 -2.87 3.85
C THR A 43 7.09 -3.11 4.85
N GLU A 44 7.37 -2.94 6.14
CA GLU A 44 6.33 -2.59 7.10
C GLU A 44 5.60 -1.30 6.66
N MET A 45 4.38 -1.08 7.18
CA MET A 45 3.68 0.18 6.94
C MET A 45 4.40 1.32 7.67
N VAL A 46 4.88 2.30 6.92
CA VAL A 46 5.53 3.51 7.45
C VAL A 46 4.57 4.70 7.30
N THR A 47 4.33 5.44 8.39
CA THR A 47 3.44 6.60 8.32
C THR A 47 4.13 7.82 7.71
N THR A 48 3.37 8.69 7.02
CA THR A 48 3.92 9.96 6.50
C THR A 48 4.53 10.80 7.61
N GLY A 49 3.89 10.87 8.78
CA GLY A 49 4.40 11.60 9.94
C GLY A 49 5.76 11.08 10.43
N ALA A 50 6.01 9.78 10.37
CA ALA A 50 7.30 9.21 10.73
C ALA A 50 8.41 9.64 9.75
N ILE A 51 8.12 9.67 8.45
CA ILE A 51 9.07 10.11 7.42
C ILE A 51 9.36 11.61 7.53
N ILE A 52 8.32 12.43 7.73
CA ILE A 52 8.44 13.90 7.68
C ILE A 52 9.02 14.47 8.98
N HIS A 53 8.61 13.94 10.13
CA HIS A 53 8.90 14.52 11.44
C HIS A 53 9.72 13.62 12.36
N GLY A 54 9.87 12.35 11.99
CA GLY A 54 10.62 11.39 12.79
C GLY A 54 12.12 11.66 12.79
N LYS A 55 12.80 11.18 13.83
CA LYS A 55 14.26 11.35 14.00
C LYS A 55 15.08 10.19 13.42
N GLY A 56 14.40 9.09 13.05
CA GLY A 56 15.01 7.89 12.49
C GLY A 56 14.98 7.88 10.97
N ASP A 57 15.75 6.96 10.39
CA ASP A 57 15.73 6.70 8.96
C ASP A 57 14.67 5.63 8.63
N TYR A 58 13.44 6.08 8.37
CA TYR A 58 12.30 5.20 8.08
C TYR A 58 12.24 4.70 6.63
N LEU A 59 13.19 5.13 5.79
CA LEU A 59 13.31 4.72 4.39
C LEU A 59 14.52 3.80 4.16
N ALA A 60 15.14 3.30 5.24
CA ALA A 60 16.31 2.44 5.16
C ALA A 60 15.96 1.05 4.61
N TYR A 61 16.69 0.64 3.58
CA TYR A 61 16.73 -0.72 3.06
C TYR A 61 18.17 -1.06 2.58
N SER A 62 18.44 -2.32 2.27
CA SER A 62 19.67 -2.84 1.66
C SER A 62 19.46 -3.05 0.16
N GLU A 63 20.42 -2.66 -0.68
CA GLU A 63 20.32 -2.77 -2.15
C GLU A 63 19.96 -4.18 -2.65
N GLU A 64 20.31 -5.23 -1.89
CA GLU A 64 19.93 -6.61 -2.22
C GLU A 64 18.41 -6.84 -2.17
N GLU A 65 17.65 -6.02 -1.45
CA GLU A 65 16.21 -6.18 -1.26
C GLU A 65 15.39 -5.99 -2.55
N HIS A 66 15.95 -5.38 -3.59
CA HIS A 66 15.24 -5.16 -4.86
C HIS A 66 14.72 -6.47 -5.51
N PRO A 67 13.49 -6.49 -6.06
CA PRO A 67 12.51 -5.40 -6.03
C PRO A 67 11.82 -5.24 -4.66
N VAL A 68 11.70 -4.00 -4.20
CA VAL A 68 11.11 -3.62 -2.90
C VAL A 68 10.13 -2.44 -3.02
N ALA A 69 8.95 -2.60 -2.43
CA ALA A 69 7.90 -1.59 -2.36
C ALA A 69 7.82 -0.97 -0.96
N LEU A 70 7.70 0.36 -0.89
CA LEU A 70 7.40 1.06 0.35
C LEU A 70 5.89 1.10 0.56
N GLN A 71 5.41 0.57 1.69
CA GLN A 71 4.02 0.77 2.08
C GLN A 71 3.87 2.02 2.97
N LEU A 72 3.12 3.01 2.49
CA LEU A 72 2.79 4.24 3.21
C LEU A 72 1.45 4.13 3.95
N GLY A 73 1.40 4.72 5.15
CA GLY A 73 0.19 5.01 5.91
C GLY A 73 -0.04 6.51 6.04
N GLY A 74 -1.16 7.01 5.53
CA GLY A 74 -1.54 8.42 5.61
C GLY A 74 -2.80 8.71 4.81
N SER A 75 -3.30 9.95 4.90
CA SER A 75 -4.49 10.42 4.16
C SER A 75 -4.44 11.87 3.72
N ASP A 76 -3.32 12.56 3.99
CA ASP A 76 -3.08 13.89 3.45
C ASP A 76 -2.37 13.74 2.08
N PRO A 77 -2.99 14.17 0.97
CA PRO A 77 -2.41 14.00 -0.36
C PRO A 77 -1.04 14.68 -0.52
N ALA A 78 -0.84 15.85 0.09
CA ALA A 78 0.41 16.59 -0.03
C ALA A 78 1.55 15.91 0.75
N GLN A 79 1.27 15.39 1.94
CA GLN A 79 2.24 14.62 2.72
C GLN A 79 2.60 13.30 2.05
N LEU A 80 1.62 12.60 1.49
CA LEU A 80 1.83 11.36 0.75
C LEU A 80 2.67 11.60 -0.50
N ALA A 81 2.36 12.65 -1.28
CA ALA A 81 3.16 13.05 -2.44
C ALA A 81 4.61 13.36 -2.05
N HIS A 82 4.82 14.09 -0.94
CA HIS A 82 6.16 14.38 -0.45
C HIS A 82 6.92 13.10 -0.05
N CYS A 83 6.28 12.19 0.68
CA CYS A 83 6.90 10.92 1.07
C CYS A 83 7.19 10.02 -0.13
N ALA A 84 6.31 10.00 -1.14
CA ALA A 84 6.53 9.26 -2.39
C ALA A 84 7.78 9.77 -3.14
N LYS A 85 7.95 11.10 -3.26
CA LYS A 85 9.18 11.67 -3.85
C LYS A 85 10.44 11.25 -3.10
N LEU A 86 10.41 11.27 -1.77
CA LEU A 86 11.56 10.86 -0.95
C LEU A 86 11.88 9.38 -1.13
N ALA A 87 10.85 8.54 -1.24
CA ALA A 87 10.99 7.11 -1.47
C ALA A 87 11.53 6.79 -2.88
N GLU A 88 11.01 7.43 -3.93
CA GLU A 88 11.57 7.29 -5.28
C GLU A 88 13.03 7.76 -5.33
N ALA A 89 13.33 8.93 -4.76
CA ALA A 89 14.70 9.44 -4.70
C ALA A 89 15.64 8.52 -3.91
N ARG A 90 15.09 7.73 -2.98
CA ARG A 90 15.83 6.71 -2.24
C ARG A 90 16.11 5.46 -3.07
N GLY A 91 15.25 5.15 -4.04
CA GLY A 91 15.41 4.04 -4.97
C GLY A 91 14.35 2.95 -4.89
N TYR A 92 13.25 3.13 -4.13
CA TYR A 92 12.16 2.15 -4.10
C TYR A 92 11.57 1.87 -5.49
N ASP A 93 11.14 0.63 -5.74
CA ASP A 93 10.57 0.23 -7.04
C ASP A 93 9.07 0.50 -7.16
N GLU A 94 8.38 0.66 -6.03
CA GLU A 94 6.92 0.87 -5.95
C GLU A 94 6.55 1.61 -4.68
N ILE A 95 5.53 2.46 -4.77
CA ILE A 95 4.83 3.04 -3.63
C ILE A 95 3.47 2.35 -3.48
N ASN A 96 3.16 1.88 -2.27
CA ASN A 96 1.88 1.26 -1.96
C ASN A 96 1.15 2.00 -0.85
N LEU A 97 -0.11 2.36 -1.08
CA LEU A 97 -0.95 2.97 -0.06
C LEU A 97 -1.70 1.90 0.75
N ASN A 98 -1.56 1.95 2.08
CA ASN A 98 -2.33 1.08 2.98
C ASN A 98 -3.76 1.62 3.17
N VAL A 99 -4.74 0.88 2.66
CA VAL A 99 -6.19 1.09 2.84
C VAL A 99 -6.84 -0.13 3.51
N GLY A 100 -6.08 -0.90 4.31
CA GLY A 100 -6.53 -2.22 4.79
C GLY A 100 -6.27 -2.54 6.27
N CYS A 101 -5.52 -1.70 7.00
CA CYS A 101 -5.25 -1.93 8.43
C CYS A 101 -6.45 -1.51 9.31
N PRO A 102 -7.04 -2.41 10.13
CA PRO A 102 -8.22 -2.10 10.95
C PRO A 102 -7.91 -1.55 12.35
N SER A 103 -6.64 -1.40 12.75
CA SER A 103 -6.28 -1.14 14.17
C SER A 103 -6.76 0.22 14.73
N ASP A 104 -7.02 0.33 16.02
CA ASP A 104 -7.52 1.57 16.65
C ASP A 104 -6.57 2.77 16.49
N ARG A 105 -5.25 2.54 16.44
CA ARG A 105 -4.24 3.59 16.21
C ARG A 105 -4.38 4.26 14.83
N VAL A 106 -5.01 3.57 13.90
CA VAL A 106 -5.19 3.96 12.49
C VAL A 106 -6.44 4.83 12.31
N GLN A 107 -7.49 4.65 13.13
CA GLN A 107 -8.71 5.47 13.08
C GLN A 107 -8.46 6.92 13.53
N ASN A 108 -7.72 7.11 14.62
CA ASN A 108 -7.39 8.45 15.12
C ASN A 108 -6.46 9.23 14.19
N GLY A 109 -5.69 8.53 13.35
CA GLY A 109 -4.80 9.13 12.35
C GLY A 109 -5.40 9.20 10.95
N MET A 110 -6.63 8.71 10.75
CA MET A 110 -7.31 8.66 9.44
C MET A 110 -6.50 7.93 8.36
N PHE A 111 -5.95 6.74 8.59
CA PHE A 111 -5.32 5.94 7.53
C PHE A 111 -5.89 4.51 7.47
N GLY A 112 -5.38 3.59 6.65
CA GLY A 112 -5.79 2.18 6.65
C GLY A 112 -7.28 1.93 6.29
N ALA A 113 -7.90 0.92 6.90
CA ALA A 113 -9.20 0.38 6.45
C ALA A 113 -10.35 1.40 6.51
N CYS A 114 -10.31 2.39 7.43
CA CYS A 114 -11.34 3.42 7.49
C CYS A 114 -11.41 4.26 6.20
N LEU A 115 -10.33 4.33 5.42
CA LEU A 115 -10.30 5.01 4.12
C LEU A 115 -11.16 4.33 3.05
N MET A 116 -11.55 3.06 3.23
CA MET A 116 -12.50 2.41 2.32
C MET A 116 -13.85 3.14 2.28
N GLY A 117 -14.26 3.77 3.39
CA GLY A 117 -15.47 4.59 3.45
C GLY A 117 -15.35 5.95 2.74
N ASN A 118 -14.17 6.28 2.20
CA ASN A 118 -13.91 7.55 1.51
C ASN A 118 -13.05 7.33 0.25
N ALA A 119 -13.63 6.66 -0.75
CA ALA A 119 -12.97 6.33 -2.01
C ALA A 119 -12.40 7.57 -2.74
N GLN A 120 -13.08 8.73 -2.65
CA GLN A 120 -12.61 9.97 -3.26
C GLN A 120 -11.29 10.43 -2.64
N LEU A 121 -11.19 10.43 -1.30
CA LEU A 121 -9.95 10.80 -0.62
C LEU A 121 -8.79 9.87 -1.00
N VAL A 122 -9.06 8.57 -1.13
CA VAL A 122 -8.05 7.61 -1.60
C VAL A 122 -7.62 7.93 -3.02
N ALA A 123 -8.55 8.26 -3.92
CA ALA A 123 -8.24 8.67 -5.28
C ALA A 123 -7.36 9.93 -5.30
N ASP A 124 -7.70 10.95 -4.52
CA ASP A 124 -6.92 12.19 -4.41
C ASP A 124 -5.50 11.91 -3.90
N CYS A 125 -5.36 11.02 -2.91
CA CYS A 125 -4.07 10.59 -2.37
C CYS A 125 -3.22 9.86 -3.42
N VAL A 126 -3.81 8.91 -4.15
CA VAL A 126 -3.10 8.17 -5.21
C VAL A 126 -2.68 9.12 -6.33
N LYS A 127 -3.59 9.99 -6.77
CA LYS A 127 -3.31 10.99 -7.82
C LYS A 127 -2.14 11.88 -7.43
N ALA A 128 -2.17 12.43 -6.21
CA ALA A 128 -1.13 13.32 -5.72
C ALA A 128 0.25 12.64 -5.67
N MET A 129 0.32 11.34 -5.33
CA MET A 129 1.57 10.57 -5.41
C MET A 129 2.00 10.30 -6.85
N ARG A 130 1.09 9.83 -7.71
CA ARG A 130 1.38 9.55 -9.13
C ARG A 130 1.90 10.77 -9.88
N ASP A 131 1.38 11.95 -9.57
CA ASP A 131 1.78 13.20 -10.24
C ASP A 131 3.22 13.63 -9.94
N VAL A 132 3.86 12.98 -8.97
CA VAL A 132 5.18 13.39 -8.48
C VAL A 132 6.26 12.33 -8.55
N VAL A 133 5.92 11.08 -8.89
CA VAL A 133 6.87 9.98 -9.08
C VAL A 133 6.67 9.30 -10.43
N SER A 134 7.72 8.64 -10.91
CA SER A 134 7.70 7.81 -12.12
C SER A 134 7.52 6.32 -11.84
N ILE A 135 7.78 5.87 -10.61
CA ILE A 135 7.53 4.49 -10.16
C ILE A 135 6.03 4.22 -9.92
N PRO A 136 5.56 2.96 -10.02
CA PRO A 136 4.16 2.62 -9.78
C PRO A 136 3.66 3.04 -8.40
N VAL A 137 2.41 3.54 -8.37
CA VAL A 137 1.65 3.78 -7.14
C VAL A 137 0.47 2.82 -7.10
N THR A 138 0.42 1.96 -6.08
CA THR A 138 -0.55 0.88 -5.94
C THR A 138 -1.33 1.01 -4.64
N VAL A 139 -2.46 0.30 -4.53
CA VAL A 139 -3.29 0.31 -3.32
C VAL A 139 -3.44 -1.09 -2.76
N LYS A 140 -3.16 -1.26 -1.46
CA LYS A 140 -3.51 -2.48 -0.73
C LYS A 140 -4.76 -2.24 0.11
N THR A 141 -5.83 -2.97 -0.18
CA THR A 141 -7.16 -2.79 0.43
C THR A 141 -7.78 -4.12 0.88
N ARG A 142 -9.00 -4.06 1.42
CA ARG A 142 -9.87 -5.19 1.76
C ARG A 142 -11.09 -5.22 0.84
N ILE A 143 -11.98 -6.19 1.04
CA ILE A 143 -13.24 -6.29 0.26
C ILE A 143 -14.39 -5.45 0.82
N GLY A 144 -14.25 -4.93 2.04
CA GLY A 144 -15.30 -4.17 2.73
C GLY A 144 -14.90 -3.75 4.14
N ILE A 145 -15.72 -2.89 4.74
CA ILE A 145 -15.63 -2.47 6.15
C ILE A 145 -16.99 -2.60 6.83
N ASP A 146 -17.03 -3.14 8.05
CA ASP A 146 -18.24 -3.34 8.85
C ASP A 146 -19.40 -3.93 8.02
N ASP A 147 -20.51 -3.20 7.85
CA ASP A 147 -21.68 -3.57 7.06
C ASP A 147 -21.62 -3.04 5.60
N GLN A 148 -20.56 -2.32 5.23
CA GLN A 148 -20.25 -1.91 3.86
C GLN A 148 -19.32 -2.94 3.21
N ASP A 149 -19.88 -4.10 2.84
CA ASP A 149 -19.13 -5.25 2.30
C ASP A 149 -19.75 -5.87 1.02
N SER A 150 -20.71 -5.17 0.40
CA SER A 150 -21.30 -5.62 -0.86
C SER A 150 -20.30 -5.57 -2.03
N TYR A 151 -20.50 -6.44 -3.03
CA TYR A 151 -19.70 -6.40 -4.26
C TYR A 151 -19.79 -5.05 -4.97
N ALA A 152 -20.96 -4.41 -4.97
CA ALA A 152 -21.16 -3.08 -5.53
C ALA A 152 -20.29 -2.03 -4.81
N PHE A 153 -20.23 -2.06 -3.48
CA PHE A 153 -19.36 -1.17 -2.70
C PHE A 153 -17.89 -1.34 -3.09
N LEU A 154 -17.40 -2.58 -3.21
CA LEU A 154 -16.03 -2.84 -3.67
C LEU A 154 -15.81 -2.31 -5.10
N CYS A 155 -16.73 -2.57 -6.03
CA CYS A 155 -16.63 -2.08 -7.40
C CYS A 155 -16.60 -0.55 -7.46
N ASP A 156 -17.45 0.14 -6.71
CA ASP A 156 -17.51 1.59 -6.66
C ASP A 156 -16.20 2.19 -6.11
N PHE A 157 -15.64 1.56 -5.07
CA PHE A 157 -14.33 1.91 -4.53
C PHE A 157 -13.23 1.77 -5.59
N ILE A 158 -13.14 0.59 -6.24
CA ILE A 158 -12.12 0.31 -7.25
C ILE A 158 -12.26 1.26 -8.45
N ASN A 159 -13.48 1.46 -8.96
CA ASN A 159 -13.75 2.35 -10.10
C ASN A 159 -13.37 3.80 -9.79
N THR A 160 -13.67 4.28 -8.59
CA THR A 160 -13.32 5.65 -8.17
C THR A 160 -11.81 5.83 -8.10
N VAL A 161 -11.11 4.92 -7.42
CA VAL A 161 -9.66 5.02 -7.20
C VAL A 161 -8.89 4.76 -8.49
N SER A 162 -9.36 3.86 -9.35
CA SER A 162 -8.75 3.61 -10.66
C SER A 162 -9.02 4.73 -11.66
N GLY A 163 -10.25 5.28 -11.69
CA GLY A 163 -10.61 6.32 -12.63
C GLY A 163 -10.02 7.69 -12.30
N GLN A 164 -10.17 8.14 -11.04
CA GLN A 164 -9.75 9.49 -10.63
C GLN A 164 -8.33 9.52 -10.05
N GLY A 165 -7.96 8.46 -9.32
CA GLY A 165 -6.60 8.29 -8.80
C GLY A 165 -5.64 7.71 -9.82
N GLU A 166 -6.15 7.27 -10.98
CA GLU A 166 -5.37 6.55 -11.99
C GLU A 166 -4.68 5.29 -11.43
N CYS A 167 -5.21 4.66 -10.37
CA CYS A 167 -4.59 3.44 -9.82
C CYS A 167 -4.75 2.25 -10.79
N GLU A 168 -3.65 1.59 -11.13
CA GLU A 168 -3.64 0.45 -12.07
C GLU A 168 -3.54 -0.91 -11.37
N MET A 169 -3.03 -0.97 -10.13
CA MET A 169 -2.84 -2.22 -9.40
C MET A 169 -3.42 -2.15 -7.99
N PHE A 170 -4.22 -3.16 -7.66
CA PHE A 170 -4.83 -3.35 -6.35
C PHE A 170 -4.42 -4.69 -5.76
N ILE A 171 -3.96 -4.65 -4.50
CA ILE A 171 -3.67 -5.83 -3.70
C ILE A 171 -4.83 -6.00 -2.72
N ILE A 172 -5.65 -7.04 -2.92
CA ILE A 172 -6.85 -7.27 -2.12
C ILE A 172 -6.58 -8.34 -1.07
N HIS A 173 -6.63 -7.96 0.20
CA HIS A 173 -6.87 -8.94 1.26
C HIS A 173 -8.35 -9.32 1.20
N ALA A 174 -8.63 -10.54 0.75
CA ALA A 174 -9.98 -11.04 0.44
C ALA A 174 -10.87 -11.32 1.67
N ARG A 175 -10.87 -10.40 2.64
CA ARG A 175 -11.70 -10.41 3.86
C ARG A 175 -12.06 -8.98 4.23
N LYS A 176 -13.27 -8.77 4.75
CA LYS A 176 -13.66 -7.44 5.24
C LYS A 176 -12.88 -7.07 6.51
N ALA A 177 -12.85 -5.80 6.85
CA ALA A 177 -12.36 -5.31 8.13
C ALA A 177 -13.53 -4.97 9.05
N TRP A 178 -13.40 -5.30 10.33
CA TRP A 178 -14.27 -4.75 11.37
C TRP A 178 -13.54 -3.56 11.98
N LEU A 179 -14.14 -2.37 11.89
CA LEU A 179 -13.60 -1.14 12.48
C LEU A 179 -14.09 -0.97 13.92
N SER A 180 -15.25 -1.55 14.25
CA SER A 180 -15.76 -1.60 15.62
C SER A 180 -15.79 -3.03 16.15
N GLY A 181 -15.27 -3.25 17.36
CA GLY A 181 -15.58 -4.42 18.18
C GLY A 181 -14.67 -5.64 18.08
N LEU A 182 -13.62 -5.65 17.26
CA LEU A 182 -12.65 -6.76 17.16
C LEU A 182 -11.22 -6.23 16.95
N SER A 183 -10.22 -6.90 17.54
CA SER A 183 -8.81 -6.54 17.29
C SER A 183 -8.36 -7.01 15.90
N PRO A 184 -7.29 -6.43 15.31
CA PRO A 184 -6.78 -6.84 13.99
C PRO A 184 -6.45 -8.35 13.87
N ALA A 185 -5.97 -8.97 14.95
CA ALA A 185 -5.71 -10.40 15.00
C ALA A 185 -7.02 -11.20 14.93
N ASP A 186 -8.03 -10.80 15.70
CA ASP A 186 -9.35 -11.44 15.72
C ASP A 186 -10.05 -11.38 14.34
N THR A 187 -9.83 -10.32 13.56
CA THR A 187 -10.38 -10.20 12.18
C THR A 187 -9.70 -11.12 11.16
N THR A 188 -8.51 -11.65 11.48
CA THR A 188 -7.77 -12.56 10.59
C THR A 188 -8.14 -14.03 10.87
N ASP A 189 -8.55 -14.35 12.09
CA ASP A 189 -8.91 -15.71 12.50
C ASP A 189 -10.43 -15.97 12.51
N ALA A 190 -11.27 -14.94 12.34
CA ALA A 190 -12.71 -15.13 12.18
C ALA A 190 -13.02 -15.89 10.88
N ASP A 191 -13.69 -17.04 11.01
CA ASP A 191 -14.14 -17.89 9.91
C ASP A 191 -14.94 -17.10 8.86
N PRO A 192 -14.75 -17.39 7.55
CA PRO A 192 -15.60 -16.82 6.53
C PRO A 192 -17.03 -17.35 6.74
N VAL A 193 -17.98 -16.45 6.99
CA VAL A 193 -19.41 -16.75 6.85
C VAL A 193 -19.77 -16.69 5.37
#